data_AF-A8WPQ0-F1
#
_entry.id   AF-A8WPQ0-F1
#
_cell.length_a   1.000
_cell.length_b   1.000
_cell.length_c   1.000
_cell.angle_alpha   90.00
_cell.angle_beta   90.00
_cell.angle_gamma   90.00
#
_symmetry.space_group_name_H-M   'P 1'
#
loop_
_entity.id
_entity.type
_entity.pdbx_description
1 polymer ?
#
loop_
_entity_poly.entity_id
_entity_poly.type
_entity_poly.pdbx_seq_one_letter_code
_entity_poly.pdbx_strand_id
1 'polypeptide(L)'
;MSLSYLHTPDFLFQTLTVISVIALPIHILGAYCILAKTPKIMNSVKWIMLNLHFWSVLLDWGITFFTKPFVLFPAMAGVALGVLSDLGVGTGEQIYLVVTLFCIVCAAIVSIFENRYYLSFGKNSCWRHFRIPCMLFNYFLAFLIFLPAYLNAPDQATGLQKLHENLPELPERIRRMPIYVVAIDFSLVIGSVVLMGVLIVAEALAFVVLIFLGASKALRERTVSINCVIIQKKFLRALYIQILMILLNMGVPLFYLGVAVPLHYYNQAANNITFIIYSLHGVSSTIVMIWLHKPYRAVIQNIFCRRLSNVGTDRRKSMFEGKTTTNMPSTVNIRIQYNVNILNVVV
;
A
#
# COMPACT_ATOMS: atom_id res chain seq x y z
N MET A 1 -5.92 -6.15 37.14
CA MET A 1 -6.60 -5.12 36.31
C MET A 1 -7.07 -5.79 35.02
N SER A 2 -8.34 -5.70 34.65
CA SER A 2 -8.85 -6.27 33.39
C SER A 2 -8.28 -5.48 32.20
N LEU A 3 -7.61 -6.18 31.28
CA LEU A 3 -7.03 -5.59 30.09
C LEU A 3 -8.14 -5.02 29.18
N SER A 4 -8.06 -3.74 28.79
CA SER A 4 -8.97 -3.16 27.80
C SER A 4 -8.87 -3.94 26.48
N TYR A 5 -10.00 -4.13 25.78
CA TYR A 5 -10.07 -4.95 24.56
C TYR A 5 -9.00 -4.56 23.52
N LEU A 6 -8.75 -3.26 23.34
CA LEU A 6 -7.77 -2.73 22.38
C LEU A 6 -6.34 -3.23 22.60
N HIS A 7 -5.98 -3.65 23.81
CA HIS A 7 -4.66 -4.16 24.15
C HIS A 7 -4.54 -5.68 23.95
N THR A 8 -5.65 -6.37 23.65
CA THR A 8 -5.69 -7.83 23.59
C THR A 8 -5.22 -8.37 22.23
N PRO A 9 -4.68 -9.60 22.17
CA PRO A 9 -4.42 -10.28 20.91
C PRO A 9 -5.71 -10.56 20.12
N ASP A 10 -6.86 -10.77 20.79
CA ASP A 10 -8.15 -11.01 20.10
C ASP A 10 -8.59 -9.80 19.28
N PHE A 11 -8.46 -8.60 19.84
CA PHE A 11 -8.78 -7.37 19.11
C PHE A 11 -7.98 -7.26 17.82
N LEU A 12 -6.66 -7.46 17.91
CA LEU A 12 -5.81 -7.41 16.73
C LEU A 12 -6.19 -8.51 15.73
N PHE A 13 -6.33 -9.75 16.21
CA PHE A 13 -6.67 -10.89 15.37
C PHE A 13 -7.99 -10.70 14.62
N GLN A 14 -9.05 -10.29 15.32
CA GLN A 14 -10.37 -10.07 14.73
C GLN A 14 -10.34 -8.90 13.75
N THR A 15 -9.70 -7.78 14.12
CA THR A 15 -9.61 -6.61 13.25
C THR A 15 -8.86 -6.93 11.96
N LEU A 16 -7.71 -7.58 12.04
CA LEU A 16 -6.93 -7.99 10.87
C LEU A 16 -7.71 -9.00 9.99
N THR A 17 -8.47 -9.91 10.61
CA THR A 17 -9.33 -10.85 9.86
C THR A 17 -10.41 -10.11 9.08
N VAL A 18 -11.10 -9.15 9.71
CA VAL A 18 -12.12 -8.33 9.05
C VAL A 18 -11.50 -7.52 7.91
N ILE A 19 -10.32 -6.92 8.13
CA ILE A 19 -9.58 -6.21 7.08
C ILE A 19 -9.29 -7.12 5.90
N SER A 20 -8.79 -8.35 6.14
CA SER A 20 -8.49 -9.30 5.08
C SER A 20 -9.72 -9.61 4.20
N VAL A 21 -10.87 -9.86 4.82
CA VAL A 21 -12.14 -10.15 4.12
C VAL A 21 -12.62 -8.96 3.28
N ILE A 22 -12.51 -7.73 3.81
CA ILE A 22 -12.91 -6.51 3.09
C ILE A 22 -11.89 -6.15 1.99
N ALA A 23 -10.61 -6.36 2.24
CA ALA A 23 -9.52 -6.05 1.31
C ALA A 23 -9.56 -6.94 0.06
N LEU A 24 -9.90 -8.22 0.21
CA LEU A 24 -9.95 -9.20 -0.87
C LEU A 24 -10.72 -8.71 -2.12
N PRO A 25 -12.01 -8.32 -2.04
CA PRO A 25 -12.74 -7.85 -3.23
C PRO A 25 -12.17 -6.55 -3.81
N ILE A 26 -11.61 -5.67 -2.98
CA ILE A 26 -10.97 -4.42 -3.43
C ILE A 26 -9.71 -4.74 -4.24
N HIS A 27 -8.89 -5.66 -3.74
CA HIS A 27 -7.65 -6.11 -4.40
C HIS A 27 -7.92 -6.81 -5.72
N ILE A 28 -8.94 -7.68 -5.77
CA ILE A 28 -9.41 -8.32 -7.00
C ILE A 28 -9.87 -7.26 -8.02
N LEU A 29 -10.65 -6.28 -7.58
CA LEU A 29 -11.12 -5.20 -8.43
C LEU A 29 -9.96 -4.34 -8.97
N GLY A 30 -8.96 -4.05 -8.13
CA GLY A 30 -7.73 -3.38 -8.52
C GLY A 30 -6.97 -4.14 -9.60
N ALA A 31 -6.75 -5.44 -9.40
CA ALA A 31 -6.09 -6.31 -10.38
C ALA A 31 -6.87 -6.37 -11.69
N TYR A 32 -8.21 -6.50 -11.63
CA TYR A 32 -9.07 -6.45 -12.81
C TYR A 32 -8.95 -5.13 -13.57
N CYS A 33 -8.96 -3.99 -12.86
CA CYS A 33 -8.79 -2.67 -13.47
C CYS A 33 -7.45 -2.58 -14.21
N ILE A 34 -6.36 -3.00 -13.60
CA ILE A 34 -5.03 -2.97 -14.23
C ILE A 34 -5.00 -3.89 -15.45
N LEU A 35 -5.45 -5.14 -15.32
CA LEU A 35 -5.32 -6.14 -16.38
C LEU A 35 -6.26 -5.88 -17.56
N ALA A 36 -7.51 -5.54 -17.30
CA ALA A 36 -8.57 -5.49 -18.31
C ALA A 36 -8.97 -4.07 -18.72
N LYS A 37 -8.65 -3.03 -17.93
CA LYS A 37 -9.13 -1.66 -18.16
C LYS A 37 -8.02 -0.63 -18.36
N THR A 38 -6.74 -1.03 -18.27
CA THR A 38 -5.64 -0.16 -18.70
C THR A 38 -5.73 0.09 -20.21
N PRO A 39 -5.86 1.35 -20.68
CA PRO A 39 -5.96 1.65 -22.10
C PRO A 39 -4.63 1.40 -22.83
N LYS A 40 -4.69 1.16 -24.15
CA LYS A 40 -3.49 0.90 -24.99
C LYS A 40 -2.40 1.97 -24.84
N ILE A 41 -2.79 3.23 -24.67
CA ILE A 41 -1.87 4.37 -24.50
C ILE A 41 -1.02 4.24 -23.21
N MET A 42 -1.52 3.51 -22.20
CA MET A 42 -0.85 3.26 -20.92
C MET A 42 -0.22 1.86 -20.84
N ASN A 43 -0.10 1.13 -21.94
CA ASN A 43 0.38 -0.26 -21.90
C ASN A 43 1.83 -0.36 -21.36
N SER A 44 2.65 0.67 -21.57
CA SER A 44 4.02 0.76 -21.06
C SER A 44 4.14 0.89 -19.53
N VAL A 45 3.06 1.27 -18.84
CA VAL A 45 3.03 1.36 -17.37
C VAL A 45 2.20 0.25 -16.72
N LYS A 46 1.45 -0.53 -17.52
CA LYS A 46 0.56 -1.58 -17.04
C LYS A 46 1.25 -2.60 -16.14
N TRP A 47 2.38 -3.14 -16.61
CA TRP A 47 3.10 -4.21 -15.91
C TRP A 47 3.77 -3.73 -14.64
N ILE A 48 4.31 -2.50 -14.64
CA ILE A 48 4.91 -1.96 -13.41
C ILE A 48 3.85 -1.64 -12.35
N MET A 49 2.67 -1.16 -12.77
CA MET A 49 1.53 -0.98 -11.87
C MET A 49 1.06 -2.32 -11.31
N LEU A 50 0.99 -3.37 -12.14
CA LEU A 50 0.63 -4.70 -11.70
C LEU A 50 1.63 -5.27 -10.70
N ASN A 51 2.94 -5.05 -10.92
CA ASN A 51 3.98 -5.49 -10.01
C ASN A 51 3.86 -4.82 -8.63
N LEU A 52 3.69 -3.49 -8.57
CA LEU A 52 3.44 -2.82 -7.28
C LEU A 52 2.16 -3.34 -6.63
N HIS A 53 1.07 -3.50 -7.39
CA HIS A 53 -0.20 -4.00 -6.89
C HIS A 53 -0.03 -5.39 -6.27
N PHE A 54 0.61 -6.32 -6.99
CA PHE A 54 0.87 -7.67 -6.52
C PHE A 54 1.62 -7.70 -5.18
N TRP A 55 2.74 -6.99 -5.08
CA TRP A 55 3.53 -6.98 -3.84
C TRP A 55 2.80 -6.26 -2.70
N SER A 56 2.02 -5.22 -3.00
CA SER A 56 1.21 -4.53 -1.99
C SER A 56 0.11 -5.44 -1.43
N VAL A 57 -0.59 -6.19 -2.30
CA VAL A 57 -1.60 -7.19 -1.89
C VAL A 57 -0.95 -8.28 -1.05
N LEU A 58 0.22 -8.77 -1.47
CA LEU A 58 0.93 -9.82 -0.75
C LEU A 58 1.40 -9.37 0.63
N LEU A 59 1.86 -8.12 0.78
CA LEU A 59 2.18 -7.54 2.08
C LEU A 59 0.94 -7.42 2.98
N ASP A 60 -0.17 -6.90 2.46
CA ASP A 60 -1.43 -6.79 3.21
C ASP A 60 -1.88 -8.16 3.73
N TRP A 61 -1.83 -9.21 2.89
CA TRP A 61 -2.14 -10.59 3.31
C TRP A 61 -1.10 -11.18 4.25
N GLY A 62 0.18 -10.85 4.02
CA GLY A 62 1.29 -11.16 4.92
C GLY A 62 0.96 -10.75 6.35
N ILE A 63 0.47 -9.52 6.53
CA ILE A 63 0.11 -8.98 7.85
C ILE A 63 -1.27 -9.47 8.31
N THR A 64 -2.30 -9.45 7.47
CA THR A 64 -3.70 -9.65 7.90
C THR A 64 -4.14 -11.10 8.01
N PHE A 65 -3.52 -11.99 7.24
CA PHE A 65 -3.94 -13.38 7.12
C PHE A 65 -2.83 -14.34 7.55
N PHE A 66 -1.65 -14.21 6.97
CA PHE A 66 -0.56 -15.18 7.16
C PHE A 66 0.10 -15.08 8.53
N THR A 67 0.45 -13.87 8.99
CA THR A 67 1.27 -13.70 10.21
C THR A 67 0.52 -13.08 11.38
N LYS A 68 -0.41 -12.12 11.16
CA LYS A 68 -1.13 -11.39 12.21
C LYS A 68 -0.22 -11.00 13.39
N PRO A 69 0.77 -10.12 13.14
CA PRO A 69 1.88 -9.87 14.05
C PRO A 69 1.43 -9.08 15.29
N PHE A 70 1.45 -9.72 16.46
CA PHE A 70 1.24 -9.08 17.75
C PHE A 70 2.58 -8.70 18.38
N VAL A 71 2.96 -7.43 18.22
CA VAL A 71 4.30 -6.93 18.57
C VAL A 71 4.27 -6.11 19.85
N LEU A 72 5.35 -6.16 20.62
CA LEU A 72 5.50 -5.62 21.97
C LEU A 72 6.49 -4.44 22.04
N PHE A 73 6.43 -3.52 21.08
CA PHE A 73 7.28 -2.32 21.11
C PHE A 73 7.09 -1.54 22.42
N PRO A 74 8.18 -1.02 23.02
CA PRO A 74 9.50 -0.79 22.42
C PRO A 74 10.43 -2.00 22.43
N ALA A 75 10.07 -3.10 23.08
CA ALA A 75 10.85 -4.32 22.96
C ALA A 75 10.69 -4.90 21.55
N MET A 76 11.82 -5.28 20.93
CA MET A 76 11.84 -5.93 19.63
C MET A 76 11.42 -7.39 19.78
N ALA A 77 10.18 -7.62 20.19
CA ALA A 77 9.63 -8.93 20.49
C ALA A 77 8.16 -9.00 20.10
N GLY A 78 7.66 -10.21 19.85
CA GLY A 78 6.27 -10.40 19.51
C GLY A 78 5.93 -11.85 19.23
N VAL A 79 4.69 -12.07 18.81
CA VAL A 79 4.17 -13.38 18.42
C VAL A 79 3.34 -13.25 17.15
N ALA A 80 3.44 -14.24 16.28
CA ALA A 80 2.60 -14.33 15.09
C ALA A 80 1.34 -15.14 15.41
N LEU A 81 0.16 -14.61 15.05
CA LEU A 81 -1.16 -15.20 15.34
C LEU A 81 -1.88 -15.70 14.09
N GLY A 82 -1.20 -15.73 12.94
CA GLY A 82 -1.79 -16.05 11.65
C GLY A 82 -1.68 -17.52 11.26
N VAL A 83 -2.17 -17.84 10.07
CA VAL A 83 -2.24 -19.21 9.55
C VAL A 83 -0.86 -19.88 9.46
N LEU A 84 0.22 -19.12 9.25
CA LEU A 84 1.56 -19.71 9.20
C LEU A 84 1.99 -20.27 10.56
N SER A 85 1.55 -19.66 11.67
CA SER A 85 1.77 -20.21 13.01
C SER A 85 1.01 -21.51 13.22
N ASP A 86 -0.23 -21.61 12.71
CA ASP A 86 -1.04 -22.84 12.76
C ASP A 86 -0.39 -23.98 11.95
N LEU A 87 0.38 -23.64 10.91
CA LEU A 87 1.16 -24.58 10.10
C LEU A 87 2.55 -24.90 10.69
N GLY A 88 2.88 -24.37 11.87
CA GLY A 88 4.14 -24.63 12.57
C GLY A 88 5.34 -23.80 12.08
N VAL A 89 5.14 -22.75 11.29
CA VAL A 89 6.21 -21.82 10.90
C VAL A 89 6.58 -20.94 12.09
N GLY A 90 7.86 -20.87 12.44
CA GLY A 90 8.33 -20.08 13.58
C GLY A 90 8.10 -18.58 13.43
N THR A 91 7.99 -17.88 14.58
CA THR A 91 7.74 -16.43 14.60
C THR A 91 8.89 -15.64 13.97
N GLY A 92 10.14 -16.09 14.12
CA GLY A 92 11.30 -15.44 13.53
C GLY A 92 11.25 -15.41 11.99
N GLU A 93 10.91 -16.54 11.37
CA GLU A 93 10.75 -16.68 9.92
C GLU A 93 9.62 -15.79 9.41
N GLN A 94 8.51 -15.73 10.14
CA GLN A 94 7.36 -14.89 9.80
C GLN A 94 7.70 -13.39 9.88
N ILE A 95 8.49 -12.97 10.87
CA ILE A 95 8.98 -11.58 10.97
C ILE A 95 9.89 -11.27 9.78
N TYR A 96 10.85 -12.14 9.47
CA TYR A 96 11.72 -11.98 8.31
C TYR A 96 10.92 -11.86 7.01
N LEU A 97 9.89 -12.69 6.81
CA LEU A 97 8.99 -12.63 5.66
C LEU A 97 8.29 -11.27 5.54
N VAL A 98 7.67 -10.77 6.62
CA VAL A 98 6.92 -9.50 6.58
C VAL A 98 7.84 -8.31 6.32
N VAL A 99 9.01 -8.25 6.96
CA VAL A 99 9.99 -7.18 6.72
C VAL A 99 10.52 -7.23 5.29
N THR A 100 10.77 -8.43 4.76
CA THR A 100 11.17 -8.61 3.36
C THR A 100 10.09 -8.13 2.39
N LEU A 101 8.82 -8.49 2.62
CA LEU A 101 7.69 -8.02 1.80
C LEU A 101 7.57 -6.48 1.83
N PHE A 102 7.79 -5.87 2.99
CA PHE A 102 7.83 -4.41 3.12
C PHE A 102 8.92 -3.80 2.22
N CYS A 103 10.13 -4.34 2.29
CA CYS A 103 11.25 -3.90 1.46
C CYS A 103 10.99 -4.08 -0.04
N ILE A 104 10.36 -5.19 -0.44
CA ILE A 104 10.01 -5.46 -1.84
C ILE A 104 8.96 -4.46 -2.35
N VAL A 105 7.95 -4.13 -1.53
CA VAL A 105 6.97 -3.09 -1.88
C VAL A 105 7.68 -1.76 -2.12
N CYS A 106 8.64 -1.39 -1.28
CA CYS A 106 9.42 -0.18 -1.49
C CYS A 106 10.24 -0.20 -2.79
N ALA A 107 10.92 -1.31 -3.10
CA ALA A 107 11.62 -1.47 -4.38
C ALA A 107 10.66 -1.35 -5.59
N ALA A 108 9.44 -1.86 -5.46
CA ALA A 108 8.40 -1.71 -6.49
C ALA A 108 7.94 -0.25 -6.67
N ILE A 109 7.92 0.54 -5.60
CA ILE A 109 7.62 1.98 -5.67
C ILE A 109 8.73 2.71 -6.44
N VAL A 110 10.01 2.47 -6.11
CA VAL A 110 11.13 3.05 -6.87
C VAL A 110 11.03 2.69 -8.34
N SER A 111 10.69 1.44 -8.64
CA SER A 111 10.55 0.97 -10.03
C SER A 111 9.48 1.76 -10.81
N ILE A 112 8.45 2.30 -10.16
CA ILE A 112 7.46 3.18 -10.82
C ILE A 112 8.07 4.54 -11.17
N PHE A 113 8.80 5.16 -10.26
CA PHE A 113 9.47 6.44 -10.50
C PHE A 113 10.51 6.32 -11.61
N GLU A 114 11.32 5.28 -11.52
CA GLU A 114 12.30 4.93 -12.52
C GLU A 114 11.63 4.72 -13.88
N ASN A 115 10.53 3.93 -13.94
CA ASN A 115 9.82 3.71 -15.19
C ASN A 115 9.24 4.98 -15.78
N ARG A 116 8.80 5.90 -14.93
CA ARG A 116 8.32 7.21 -15.39
C ARG A 116 9.46 8.03 -15.98
N TYR A 117 10.59 8.10 -15.29
CA TYR A 117 11.79 8.78 -15.79
C TYR A 117 12.22 8.19 -17.14
N TYR A 118 12.32 6.87 -17.22
CA TYR A 118 12.74 6.19 -18.44
C TYR A 118 11.84 6.51 -19.62
N LEU A 119 10.51 6.39 -19.44
CA LEU A 119 9.56 6.62 -20.53
C LEU A 119 9.53 8.06 -21.03
N SER A 120 9.77 9.04 -20.14
CA SER A 120 9.71 10.46 -20.49
C SER A 120 11.03 11.00 -21.02
N PHE A 121 12.17 10.64 -20.42
CA PHE A 121 13.47 11.27 -20.72
C PHE A 121 14.65 10.29 -20.80
N GLY A 122 14.55 9.09 -20.20
CA GLY A 122 15.67 8.15 -20.09
C GLY A 122 15.89 7.20 -21.28
N LYS A 123 14.99 7.13 -22.28
CA LYS A 123 15.11 6.17 -23.39
C LYS A 123 16.41 6.28 -24.19
N ASN A 124 16.88 7.51 -24.40
CA ASN A 124 18.05 7.82 -25.23
C ASN A 124 19.31 8.10 -24.39
N SER A 125 19.30 7.83 -23.08
CA SER A 125 20.46 7.99 -22.22
C SER A 125 21.15 6.65 -21.93
N CYS A 126 22.34 6.70 -21.34
CA CYS A 126 23.05 5.51 -20.89
C CYS A 126 22.24 4.68 -19.88
N TRP A 127 21.26 5.30 -19.19
CA TRP A 127 20.38 4.66 -18.20
C TRP A 127 19.67 3.43 -18.74
N ARG A 128 19.40 3.35 -20.05
CA ARG A 128 18.81 2.16 -20.69
C ARG A 128 19.56 0.85 -20.38
N HIS A 129 20.87 0.90 -20.19
CA HIS A 129 21.70 -0.28 -19.92
C HIS A 129 21.75 -0.63 -18.43
N PHE A 130 21.71 0.37 -17.55
CA PHE A 130 21.83 0.20 -16.09
C PHE A 130 20.51 -0.04 -15.37
N ARG A 131 19.40 0.32 -16.01
CA ARG A 131 18.04 0.20 -15.47
C ARG A 131 17.74 -1.18 -14.88
N ILE A 132 17.89 -2.23 -15.68
CA ILE A 132 17.50 -3.58 -15.25
C ILE A 132 18.41 -4.07 -14.11
N PRO A 133 19.76 -3.98 -14.22
CA PRO A 133 20.65 -4.32 -13.11
C PRO A 133 20.34 -3.55 -11.81
N CYS A 134 20.07 -2.24 -11.91
CA CYS A 134 19.75 -1.41 -10.74
C CYS A 134 18.43 -1.86 -10.08
N MET A 135 17.38 -2.12 -10.88
CA MET A 135 16.13 -2.62 -10.30
C MET A 135 16.31 -4.01 -9.68
N LEU A 136 17.01 -4.93 -10.35
CA LEU A 136 17.29 -6.26 -9.80
C LEU A 136 18.08 -6.19 -8.49
N PHE A 137 19.05 -5.28 -8.40
CA PHE A 137 19.80 -5.03 -7.18
C PHE A 137 18.88 -4.60 -6.04
N ASN A 138 17.91 -3.73 -6.28
CA ASN A 138 16.97 -3.30 -5.24
C ASN A 138 16.10 -4.45 -4.71
N TYR A 139 15.58 -5.31 -5.60
CA TYR A 139 14.84 -6.49 -5.15
C TYR A 139 15.74 -7.47 -4.40
N PHE A 140 16.97 -7.70 -4.88
CA PHE A 140 17.92 -8.58 -4.20
C PHE A 140 18.28 -8.05 -2.80
N LEU A 141 18.56 -6.75 -2.70
CA LEU A 141 18.85 -6.09 -1.44
C LEU A 141 17.66 -6.16 -0.46
N ALA A 142 16.41 -6.13 -0.96
CA ALA A 142 15.23 -6.28 -0.12
C ALA A 142 15.19 -7.61 0.64
N PHE A 143 15.71 -8.70 0.08
CA PHE A 143 15.85 -9.99 0.78
C PHE A 143 17.04 -10.01 1.75
N LEU A 144 18.10 -9.29 1.44
CA LEU A 144 19.34 -9.35 2.20
C LEU A 144 19.40 -8.37 3.38
N ILE A 145 18.75 -7.21 3.29
CA ILE A 145 19.01 -6.11 4.21
C ILE A 145 18.66 -6.47 5.66
N PHE A 146 17.60 -7.26 5.88
CA PHE A 146 17.18 -7.68 7.22
C PHE A 146 17.76 -9.03 7.65
N LEU A 147 18.42 -9.75 6.74
CA LEU A 147 18.98 -11.08 7.01
C LEU A 147 20.00 -11.06 8.17
N PRO A 148 20.92 -10.08 8.29
CA PRO A 148 21.82 -10.01 9.45
C PRO A 148 21.08 -9.92 10.78
N ALA A 149 20.00 -9.13 10.86
CA ALA A 149 19.22 -9.01 12.09
C ALA A 149 18.50 -10.32 12.45
N TYR A 150 17.99 -11.05 11.45
CA TYR A 150 17.37 -12.36 11.66
C TYR A 150 18.39 -13.41 12.15
N LEU A 151 19.56 -13.48 11.51
CA LEU A 151 20.59 -14.47 11.86
C LEU A 151 21.27 -14.19 13.21
N ASN A 152 21.27 -12.94 13.68
CA ASN A 152 21.83 -12.52 14.96
C ASN A 152 20.75 -12.33 16.04
N ALA A 153 19.59 -12.96 15.88
CA ALA A 153 18.59 -12.99 16.95
C ALA A 153 19.20 -13.62 18.22
N PRO A 154 18.88 -13.10 19.42
CA PRO A 154 19.46 -13.58 20.66
C PRO A 154 18.98 -15.00 20.99
N ASP A 155 19.75 -15.67 21.85
CA ASP A 155 19.23 -16.82 22.60
C ASP A 155 17.93 -16.43 23.30
N GLN A 156 16.88 -17.23 23.10
CA GLN A 156 15.53 -16.84 23.49
C GLN A 156 15.33 -16.85 25.02
N ALA A 157 16.06 -17.67 25.77
CA ALA A 157 16.00 -17.64 27.23
C ALA A 157 16.52 -16.29 27.76
N THR A 158 17.69 -15.87 27.26
CA THR A 158 18.30 -14.58 27.59
C THR A 158 17.44 -13.40 27.09
N GLY A 159 16.91 -13.49 25.88
CA GLY A 159 16.04 -12.47 25.28
C GLY A 159 14.76 -12.25 26.09
N LEU A 160 14.08 -13.32 26.49
CA LEU A 160 12.86 -13.24 27.30
C LEU A 160 13.13 -12.68 28.69
N GLN A 161 14.26 -13.02 29.31
CA GLN A 161 14.66 -12.39 30.57
C GLN A 161 14.79 -10.87 30.40
N LYS A 162 15.49 -10.42 29.36
CA LYS A 162 15.67 -8.99 29.08
C LYS A 162 14.36 -8.29 28.73
N LEU A 163 13.46 -8.97 28.04
CA LEU A 163 12.10 -8.47 27.77
C LEU A 163 11.35 -8.14 29.07
N HIS A 164 11.43 -9.02 30.06
CA HIS A 164 10.78 -8.83 31.37
C HIS A 164 11.41 -7.70 32.19
N GLU A 165 12.70 -7.42 32.01
CA GLU A 165 13.38 -6.26 32.61
C GLU A 165 12.97 -4.94 31.93
N ASN A 166 12.75 -4.95 30.61
CA ASN A 166 12.53 -3.75 29.80
C ASN A 166 11.07 -3.32 29.66
N LEU A 167 10.10 -4.23 29.88
CA LEU A 167 8.67 -3.94 29.78
C LEU A 167 8.01 -3.93 31.16
N PRO A 168 6.92 -3.17 31.34
CA PRO A 168 6.07 -3.32 32.52
C PRO A 168 5.52 -4.75 32.59
N GLU A 169 5.09 -5.17 33.78
CA GLU A 169 4.54 -6.52 33.98
C GLU A 169 3.40 -6.78 32.99
N LEU A 170 3.64 -7.73 32.09
CA LEU A 170 2.68 -8.07 31.05
C LEU A 170 1.54 -8.89 31.65
N PRO A 171 0.28 -8.65 31.23
CA PRO A 171 -0.84 -9.50 31.58
C PRO A 171 -0.53 -10.98 31.34
N GLU A 172 -0.94 -11.84 32.27
CA GLU A 172 -0.62 -13.27 32.25
C GLU A 172 -0.94 -13.94 30.91
N ARG A 173 -2.04 -13.54 30.28
CA ARG A 173 -2.44 -14.01 28.95
C ARG A 173 -1.36 -13.78 27.88
N ILE A 174 -0.70 -12.62 27.88
CA ILE A 174 0.35 -12.27 26.92
C ILE A 174 1.64 -13.02 27.28
N ARG A 175 1.98 -13.06 28.58
CA ARG A 175 3.20 -13.73 29.08
C ARG A 175 3.23 -15.24 28.79
N ARG A 176 2.07 -15.89 28.69
CA ARG A 176 1.95 -17.32 28.34
C ARG A 176 2.06 -17.59 26.83
N MET A 177 2.10 -16.55 25.98
CA MET A 177 2.25 -16.73 24.53
C MET A 177 3.71 -17.09 24.19
N PRO A 178 3.96 -17.79 23.07
CA PRO A 178 5.30 -18.09 22.60
C PRO A 178 5.95 -16.82 22.00
N ILE A 179 6.31 -15.88 22.87
CA ILE A 179 6.94 -14.62 22.49
C ILE A 179 8.33 -14.92 21.93
N TYR A 180 8.62 -14.36 20.77
CA TYR A 180 9.93 -14.39 20.14
C TYR A 180 10.60 -13.03 20.27
N VAL A 181 11.84 -13.01 20.73
CA VAL A 181 12.67 -11.80 20.84
C VAL A 181 13.57 -11.71 19.62
N VAL A 182 13.37 -10.67 18.82
CA VAL A 182 14.13 -10.39 17.60
C VAL A 182 15.49 -9.82 17.92
N ALA A 183 15.58 -8.91 18.89
CA ALA A 183 16.82 -8.23 19.22
C ALA A 183 16.82 -7.69 20.66
N ILE A 184 17.99 -7.72 21.29
CA ILE A 184 18.28 -6.98 22.54
C ILE A 184 19.08 -5.72 22.21
N ASP A 185 20.04 -5.84 21.32
CA ASP A 185 20.71 -4.71 20.66
C ASP A 185 19.99 -4.39 19.35
N PHE A 186 19.40 -3.18 19.28
CA PHE A 186 18.57 -2.79 18.14
C PHE A 186 19.38 -2.33 16.92
N SER A 187 20.72 -2.26 17.01
CA SER A 187 21.59 -1.69 15.97
C SER A 187 21.38 -2.33 14.60
N LEU A 188 21.32 -3.68 14.53
CA LEU A 188 21.09 -4.39 13.27
C LEU A 188 19.67 -4.20 12.74
N VAL A 189 18.66 -4.18 13.62
CA VAL A 189 17.26 -3.99 13.23
C VAL A 189 17.03 -2.57 12.71
N ILE A 190 17.37 -1.56 13.53
CA ILE A 190 17.21 -0.14 13.20
C ILE A 190 18.11 0.24 12.03
N GLY A 191 19.37 -0.19 12.03
CA GLY A 191 20.31 0.08 10.94
C GLY A 191 19.80 -0.41 9.59
N SER A 192 19.23 -1.62 9.55
CA SER A 192 18.64 -2.18 8.32
C SER A 192 17.43 -1.38 7.84
N VAL A 193 16.51 -1.03 8.75
CA VAL A 193 15.30 -0.26 8.41
C VAL A 193 15.65 1.17 7.96
N VAL A 194 16.57 1.84 8.67
CA VAL A 194 17.03 3.20 8.32
C VAL A 194 17.78 3.21 7.00
N LEU A 195 18.71 2.28 6.79
CA LEU A 195 19.46 2.18 5.54
C LEU A 195 18.52 1.97 4.35
N MET A 196 17.57 1.04 4.48
CA MET A 196 16.56 0.80 3.45
C MET A 196 15.75 2.07 3.18
N GLY A 197 15.21 2.69 4.23
CA GLY A 197 14.42 3.92 4.12
C GLY A 197 15.17 5.06 3.42
N VAL A 198 16.43 5.29 3.78
CA VAL A 198 17.29 6.31 3.16
C VAL A 198 17.54 5.99 1.69
N LEU A 199 17.87 4.74 1.35
CA LEU A 199 18.10 4.33 -0.04
C LEU A 199 16.86 4.55 -0.91
N ILE A 200 15.70 4.08 -0.47
CA ILE A 200 14.43 4.24 -1.22
C ILE A 200 14.09 5.71 -1.44
N VAL A 201 14.20 6.53 -0.39
CA VAL A 201 13.89 7.96 -0.47
C VAL A 201 14.88 8.66 -1.39
N ALA A 202 16.17 8.36 -1.28
CA ALA A 202 17.21 8.94 -2.14
C ALA A 202 16.98 8.59 -3.62
N GLU A 203 16.69 7.32 -3.94
CA GLU A 203 16.40 6.89 -5.31
C GLU A 203 15.13 7.52 -5.86
N ALA A 204 14.04 7.52 -5.10
CA ALA A 204 12.79 8.16 -5.49
C ALA A 204 12.99 9.66 -5.76
N LEU A 205 13.68 10.37 -4.87
CA LEU A 205 14.01 11.79 -5.04
C LEU A 205 14.90 12.01 -6.27
N ALA A 206 15.91 11.16 -6.50
CA ALA A 206 16.77 11.26 -7.67
C ALA A 206 15.95 11.16 -8.97
N PHE A 207 15.05 10.19 -9.10
CA PHE A 207 14.19 10.08 -10.28
C PHE A 207 13.22 11.26 -10.42
N VAL A 208 12.66 11.77 -9.32
CA VAL A 208 11.80 12.98 -9.35
C VAL A 208 12.59 14.18 -9.87
N VAL A 209 13.81 14.40 -9.37
CA VAL A 209 14.69 15.48 -9.82
C VAL A 209 15.04 15.31 -11.30
N LEU A 210 15.41 14.10 -11.73
CA LEU A 210 15.71 13.82 -13.13
C LEU A 210 14.52 14.05 -14.06
N ILE A 211 13.30 13.71 -13.63
CA ILE A 211 12.07 14.02 -14.37
C ILE A 211 11.87 15.54 -14.49
N PHE A 212 12.09 16.29 -13.40
CA PHE A 212 11.95 17.75 -13.40
C PHE A 212 12.98 18.43 -14.32
N LEU A 213 14.24 18.02 -14.25
CA LEU A 213 15.31 18.53 -15.09
C LEU A 213 15.05 18.19 -16.57
N GLY A 214 14.66 16.95 -16.86
CA GLY A 214 14.31 16.51 -18.21
C GLY A 214 13.15 17.31 -18.81
N ALA A 215 12.09 17.54 -18.03
CA ALA A 215 10.95 18.35 -18.47
C ALA A 215 11.33 19.81 -18.73
N SER A 216 12.17 20.39 -17.87
CA SER A 216 12.66 21.77 -18.02
C SER A 216 13.53 21.92 -19.27
N LYS A 217 14.43 20.96 -19.52
CA LYS A 217 15.27 20.93 -20.72
C LYS A 217 14.43 20.79 -21.99
N ALA A 218 13.49 19.85 -22.02
CA ALA A 218 12.63 19.61 -23.18
C ALA A 218 11.75 20.83 -23.55
N LEU A 219 11.29 21.59 -22.55
CA LEU A 219 10.56 22.84 -22.76
C LEU A 219 11.47 23.94 -23.33
N ARG A 220 12.69 24.08 -22.79
CA ARG A 220 13.68 25.07 -23.26
C ARG A 220 14.09 24.82 -24.71
N GLU A 221 14.31 23.56 -25.08
CA GLU A 221 14.71 23.15 -26.43
C GLU A 221 13.52 23.03 -27.40
N ARG A 222 12.29 23.34 -26.94
CA ARG A 222 11.03 23.23 -27.70
C ARG A 222 10.80 21.86 -28.35
N THR A 223 11.37 20.80 -27.78
CA THR A 223 11.20 19.42 -28.25
C THR A 223 9.85 18.82 -27.83
N VAL A 224 9.17 19.47 -26.87
CA VAL A 224 7.85 19.05 -26.36
C VAL A 224 6.94 20.27 -26.23
N SER A 225 5.66 20.12 -26.61
CA SER A 225 4.66 21.20 -26.50
C SER A 225 4.21 21.44 -25.06
N ILE A 226 3.73 22.66 -24.77
CA ILE A 226 3.18 23.01 -23.44
C ILE A 226 2.01 22.09 -23.03
N ASN A 227 1.17 21.69 -23.98
CA ASN A 227 0.05 20.79 -23.73
C ASN A 227 0.51 19.39 -23.33
N CYS A 228 1.61 18.89 -23.91
CA CYS A 228 2.21 17.62 -23.50
C CYS A 228 2.77 17.71 -22.06
N VAL A 229 3.43 18.83 -21.71
CA VAL A 229 3.90 19.07 -20.33
C VAL A 229 2.73 19.12 -19.34
N ILE A 230 1.59 19.73 -19.69
CA ILE A 230 0.39 19.78 -18.85
C ILE A 230 -0.16 18.36 -18.61
N ILE A 231 -0.23 17.53 -19.65
CA ILE A 231 -0.66 16.12 -19.52
C ILE A 231 0.31 15.34 -18.62
N GLN A 232 1.62 15.54 -18.79
CA GLN A 232 2.66 14.95 -17.94
C GLN A 232 2.49 15.37 -16.46
N LYS A 233 2.23 16.65 -16.19
CA LYS A 233 1.97 17.17 -14.83
C LYS A 233 0.72 16.56 -14.21
N LYS A 234 -0.39 16.42 -14.96
CA LYS A 234 -1.61 15.77 -14.45
C LYS A 234 -1.35 14.32 -14.04
N PHE A 235 -0.55 13.59 -14.83
CA PHE A 235 -0.16 12.22 -14.49
C PHE A 235 0.80 12.17 -13.28
N LEU A 236 1.79 13.05 -13.21
CA LEU A 236 2.70 13.15 -12.06
C LEU A 236 1.94 13.48 -10.77
N ARG A 237 0.92 14.34 -10.83
CA ARG A 237 0.04 14.64 -9.68
C ARG A 237 -0.65 13.38 -9.15
N ALA A 238 -1.15 12.52 -10.03
CA ALA A 238 -1.75 11.25 -9.61
C ALA A 238 -0.71 10.37 -8.89
N LEU A 239 0.50 10.26 -9.44
CA LEU A 239 1.59 9.56 -8.77
C LEU A 239 1.93 10.17 -7.41
N TYR A 240 2.07 11.50 -7.31
CA TYR A 240 2.36 12.18 -6.03
C TYR A 240 1.31 11.91 -4.96
N ILE A 241 0.02 11.84 -5.34
CA ILE A 241 -1.04 11.46 -4.41
C ILE A 241 -0.89 10.00 -3.97
N GLN A 242 -0.55 9.10 -4.90
CA GLN A 242 -0.31 7.70 -4.57
C GLN A 242 0.90 7.53 -3.65
N ILE A 243 1.99 8.27 -3.89
CA ILE A 243 3.19 8.29 -3.03
C ILE A 243 2.87 8.85 -1.66
N LEU A 244 2.16 9.98 -1.58
CA LEU A 244 1.75 10.57 -0.32
C LEU A 244 0.91 9.58 0.51
N MET A 245 0.00 8.86 -0.13
CA MET A 245 -0.80 7.84 0.55
C MET A 245 0.09 6.72 1.13
N ILE A 246 1.11 6.29 0.39
CA ILE A 246 2.06 5.28 0.86
C ILE A 246 2.89 5.82 2.03
N LEU A 247 3.41 7.05 1.91
CA LEU A 247 4.15 7.72 2.97
C LEU A 247 3.31 7.93 4.23
N LEU A 248 2.01 8.17 4.11
CA LEU A 248 1.14 8.28 5.28
C LEU A 248 0.93 6.92 5.96
N ASN A 249 0.60 5.87 5.18
CA ASN A 249 0.34 4.54 5.73
C ASN A 249 1.61 3.89 6.32
N MET A 250 2.79 4.17 5.78
CA MET A 250 4.06 3.64 6.31
C MET A 250 4.73 4.59 7.30
N GLY A 251 4.67 5.90 7.05
CA GLY A 251 5.36 6.92 7.83
C GLY A 251 4.74 7.17 9.20
N VAL A 252 3.41 7.09 9.34
CA VAL A 252 2.76 7.23 10.66
C VAL A 252 3.20 6.12 11.62
N PRO A 253 3.13 4.83 11.24
CA PRO A 253 3.74 3.75 12.02
C PRO A 253 5.22 3.94 12.33
N LEU A 254 6.05 4.27 11.32
CA LEU A 254 7.49 4.47 11.53
C LEU A 254 7.79 5.64 12.48
N PHE A 255 7.01 6.72 12.42
CA PHE A 255 7.11 7.84 13.34
C PHE A 255 6.77 7.41 14.77
N TYR A 256 5.69 6.66 14.97
CA TYR A 256 5.36 6.08 16.28
C TYR A 256 6.52 5.24 16.82
N LEU A 257 7.11 4.37 16.00
CA LEU A 257 8.27 3.56 16.40
C LEU A 257 9.50 4.42 16.72
N GLY A 258 9.76 5.46 15.92
CA GLY A 258 10.86 6.41 16.13
C GLY A 258 10.73 7.24 17.41
N VAL A 259 9.54 7.33 18.00
CA VAL A 259 9.30 7.96 19.30
C VAL A 259 9.25 6.90 20.41
N ALA A 260 8.50 5.82 20.21
CA ALA A 260 8.24 4.81 21.24
C ALA A 260 9.49 4.04 21.64
N VAL A 261 10.34 3.67 20.66
CA VAL A 261 11.55 2.89 20.92
C VAL A 261 12.59 3.70 21.71
N PRO A 262 13.00 4.91 21.30
CA PRO A 262 14.01 5.68 22.06
C PRO A 262 13.53 6.17 23.43
N LEU A 263 12.23 6.41 23.59
CA LEU A 263 11.65 6.84 24.87
C LEU A 263 11.25 5.67 25.78
N HIS A 264 11.50 4.42 25.38
CA HIS A 264 11.06 3.22 26.09
C HIS A 264 9.56 3.24 26.45
N TYR A 265 8.74 3.81 25.56
CA TYR A 265 7.30 3.97 25.77
C TYR A 265 6.53 2.75 25.27
N TYR A 266 6.02 1.94 26.22
CA TYR A 266 5.18 0.78 25.91
C TYR A 266 3.68 1.14 25.93
N ASN A 267 2.99 0.85 24.82
CA ASN A 267 1.53 0.91 24.75
C ASN A 267 0.98 -0.12 23.77
N GLN A 268 0.40 -1.20 24.29
CA GLN A 268 -0.06 -2.30 23.45
C GLN A 268 -1.21 -1.93 22.50
N ALA A 269 -2.11 -1.01 22.89
CA ALA A 269 -3.16 -0.55 21.98
C ALA A 269 -2.55 0.23 20.80
N ALA A 270 -1.55 1.08 21.07
CA ALA A 270 -0.85 1.79 20.01
C ALA A 270 -0.04 0.84 19.10
N ASN A 271 0.60 -0.19 19.66
CA ASN A 271 1.25 -1.26 18.90
C ASN A 271 0.26 -1.99 17.98
N ASN A 272 -0.90 -2.37 18.49
CA ASN A 272 -1.95 -3.02 17.70
C ASN A 272 -2.46 -2.10 16.57
N ILE A 273 -2.72 -0.82 16.87
CA ILE A 273 -3.14 0.18 15.87
C ILE A 273 -2.07 0.38 14.79
N THR A 274 -0.80 0.37 15.15
CA THR A 274 0.34 0.50 14.22
C THR A 274 0.29 -0.57 13.13
N PHE A 275 0.08 -1.83 13.51
CA PHE A 275 -0.01 -2.93 12.55
C PHE A 275 -1.33 -2.95 11.76
N ILE A 276 -2.42 -2.44 12.34
CA ILE A 276 -3.66 -2.18 11.60
C ILE A 276 -3.40 -1.15 10.50
N ILE A 277 -2.72 -0.03 10.79
CA ILE A 277 -2.40 0.99 9.78
C ILE A 277 -1.48 0.42 8.69
N TYR A 278 -0.43 -0.31 9.06
CA TYR A 278 0.44 -0.96 8.07
C TYR A 278 -0.34 -1.88 7.13
N SER A 279 -1.30 -2.64 7.66
CA SER A 279 -2.09 -3.58 6.88
C SER A 279 -3.08 -2.95 5.89
N LEU A 280 -3.35 -1.65 6.01
CA LEU A 280 -4.26 -0.91 5.13
C LEU A 280 -3.53 -0.25 3.96
N HIS A 281 -2.22 -0.38 3.86
CA HIS A 281 -1.40 0.23 2.81
C HIS A 281 -1.88 -0.18 1.41
N GLY A 282 -1.99 -1.48 1.12
CA GLY A 282 -2.36 -1.95 -0.21
C GLY A 282 -3.81 -1.60 -0.55
N VAL A 283 -4.73 -1.71 0.40
CA VAL A 283 -6.14 -1.28 0.23
C VAL A 283 -6.20 0.20 -0.12
N SER A 284 -5.52 1.05 0.65
CA SER A 284 -5.48 2.50 0.42
C SER A 284 -4.87 2.82 -0.95
N SER A 285 -3.76 2.18 -1.31
CA SER A 285 -3.11 2.33 -2.62
C SER A 285 -4.05 1.91 -3.76
N THR A 286 -4.80 0.82 -3.59
CA THR A 286 -5.75 0.31 -4.59
C THR A 286 -6.92 1.28 -4.79
N ILE A 287 -7.51 1.78 -3.71
CA ILE A 287 -8.60 2.76 -3.76
C ILE A 287 -8.13 4.03 -4.46
N VAL A 288 -6.97 4.56 -4.08
CA VAL A 288 -6.37 5.76 -4.69
C VAL A 288 -6.08 5.53 -6.17
N MET A 289 -5.51 4.38 -6.54
CA MET A 289 -5.27 4.02 -7.93
C MET A 289 -6.58 4.02 -8.74
N ILE A 290 -7.64 3.39 -8.25
CA ILE A 290 -8.95 3.36 -8.94
C ILE A 290 -9.52 4.78 -9.08
N TRP A 291 -9.41 5.60 -8.03
CA TRP A 291 -9.95 6.96 -8.00
C TRP A 291 -9.20 7.93 -8.92
N LEU A 292 -7.88 7.80 -9.05
CA LEU A 292 -7.08 8.71 -9.87
C LEU A 292 -7.17 8.42 -11.36
N HIS A 293 -7.37 7.16 -11.75
CA HIS A 293 -7.37 6.76 -13.15
C HIS A 293 -8.79 6.80 -13.73
N LYS A 294 -9.03 7.76 -14.64
CA LYS A 294 -10.30 7.88 -15.40
C LYS A 294 -10.84 6.54 -15.95
N PRO A 295 -10.05 5.68 -16.62
CA PRO A 295 -10.58 4.40 -17.12
C PRO A 295 -11.04 3.46 -16.01
N TYR A 296 -10.44 3.52 -14.82
CA TYR A 296 -10.80 2.67 -13.68
C TYR A 296 -12.03 3.20 -12.96
N ARG A 297 -12.14 4.51 -12.75
CA ARG A 297 -13.37 5.14 -12.22
C ARG A 297 -14.60 4.80 -13.05
N ALA A 298 -14.46 4.76 -14.37
CA ALA A 298 -15.57 4.41 -15.27
C ALA A 298 -16.08 2.98 -15.00
N VAL A 299 -15.25 2.06 -14.52
CA VAL A 299 -15.69 0.70 -14.11
C VAL A 299 -16.62 0.80 -12.91
N ILE A 300 -16.23 1.53 -11.87
CA ILE A 300 -17.04 1.76 -10.68
C ILE A 300 -18.36 2.42 -11.06
N GLN A 301 -18.32 3.50 -11.84
CA GLN A 301 -19.51 4.19 -12.32
C GLN A 301 -20.43 3.25 -13.11
N ASN A 302 -19.89 2.38 -13.97
CA ASN A 302 -20.72 1.43 -14.70
C ASN A 302 -21.36 0.36 -13.79
N ILE A 303 -20.66 -0.11 -12.76
CA ILE A 303 -21.19 -1.09 -11.80
C ILE A 303 -22.35 -0.47 -10.99
N PHE A 304 -22.18 0.76 -10.49
CA PHE A 304 -23.17 1.40 -9.62
C PHE A 304 -24.28 2.14 -10.40
N CYS A 305 -23.98 2.83 -11.50
CA CYS A 305 -24.97 3.58 -12.28
C CYS A 305 -25.84 2.69 -13.18
N ARG A 306 -25.36 1.55 -13.70
CA ARG A 306 -26.23 0.58 -14.40
C ARG A 306 -27.23 -0.07 -13.45
N ARG A 307 -26.85 -0.32 -12.19
CA ARG A 307 -27.78 -0.81 -11.15
C ARG A 307 -28.87 0.20 -10.82
N LEU A 308 -28.53 1.49 -10.70
CA LEU A 308 -29.53 2.55 -10.47
C LEU A 308 -30.48 2.74 -11.66
N SER A 309 -29.96 2.64 -12.90
CA SER A 309 -30.80 2.68 -14.11
C SER A 309 -31.77 1.51 -14.16
N ASN A 310 -31.33 0.28 -13.86
CA ASN A 310 -32.20 -0.90 -13.92
C ASN A 310 -33.28 -0.87 -12.83
N VAL A 311 -32.95 -0.44 -11.61
CA VAL A 311 -33.95 -0.27 -10.52
C VAL A 311 -35.00 0.78 -10.88
N GLY A 312 -34.60 1.89 -11.52
CA GLY A 312 -35.56 2.89 -12.02
C GLY A 312 -36.42 2.41 -13.19
N THR A 313 -35.91 1.48 -14.00
CA THR A 313 -36.63 0.93 -15.16
C THR A 313 -37.64 -0.13 -14.72
N ASP A 314 -37.30 -0.98 -13.74
CA ASP A 314 -38.23 -1.96 -13.16
C ASP A 314 -39.35 -1.29 -12.35
N ARG A 315 -39.03 -0.23 -11.59
CA ARG A 315 -40.07 0.61 -10.93
C ARG A 315 -40.98 1.33 -11.93
N ARG A 316 -40.45 1.74 -13.09
CA ARG A 316 -41.28 2.32 -14.16
C ARG A 316 -42.14 1.28 -14.86
N LYS A 317 -41.64 0.07 -15.09
CA LYS A 317 -42.43 -1.03 -15.65
C LYS A 317 -43.57 -1.45 -14.71
N SER A 318 -43.31 -1.60 -13.41
CA SER A 318 -44.36 -1.90 -12.43
C SER A 318 -45.37 -0.76 -12.28
N MET A 319 -44.96 0.49 -12.50
CA MET A 319 -45.86 1.66 -12.47
C MET A 319 -46.64 1.84 -13.78
N PHE A 320 -46.10 1.43 -14.93
CA PHE A 320 -46.77 1.47 -16.23
C PHE A 320 -47.76 0.31 -16.42
N GLU A 321 -47.48 -0.88 -15.87
CA GLU A 321 -48.43 -1.99 -15.82
C GLU A 321 -49.64 -1.69 -14.92
N GLY A 322 -49.50 -0.77 -13.96
CA GLY A 322 -50.62 -0.26 -13.14
C GLY A 322 -51.34 0.97 -13.70
N LYS A 323 -50.84 1.59 -14.78
CA LYS A 323 -51.40 2.82 -15.38
C LYS A 323 -51.31 2.80 -16.89
N THR A 324 -52.09 1.94 -17.53
CA THR A 324 -52.27 1.96 -18.99
C THR A 324 -53.70 2.39 -19.35
N THR A 325 -54.04 3.65 -19.09
CA THR A 325 -55.03 4.41 -19.88
C THR A 325 -54.72 5.90 -19.74
N THR A 326 -54.04 6.49 -20.74
CA THR A 326 -54.36 7.79 -21.41
C THR A 326 -53.11 8.37 -22.09
N ASN A 327 -53.30 8.77 -23.35
CA ASN A 327 -52.28 9.20 -24.30
C ASN A 327 -51.82 10.66 -24.11
N MET A 328 -50.66 10.96 -24.71
CA MET A 328 -50.19 12.22 -25.36
C MET A 328 -48.96 12.95 -24.71
N PRO A 329 -48.24 13.84 -25.43
CA PRO A 329 -47.03 13.50 -26.18
C PRO A 329 -45.73 14.22 -25.74
N SER A 330 -44.64 13.78 -26.36
CA SER A 330 -43.23 14.12 -26.20
C SER A 330 -42.83 15.57 -26.52
N THR A 331 -42.15 16.25 -25.58
CA THR A 331 -41.04 17.19 -25.82
C THR A 331 -40.49 17.68 -24.48
N VAL A 332 -39.31 17.21 -24.04
CA VAL A 332 -38.28 17.94 -23.24
C VAL A 332 -37.14 16.94 -23.00
N ASN A 333 -36.02 17.04 -23.73
CA ASN A 333 -34.72 16.51 -23.26
C ASN A 333 -33.54 16.92 -24.16
N ILE A 334 -33.32 18.22 -24.36
CA ILE A 334 -32.10 18.73 -25.03
C ILE A 334 -31.20 19.53 -24.06
N ARG A 335 -31.69 19.91 -22.86
CA ARG A 335 -30.95 20.82 -21.96
C ARG A 335 -30.03 20.16 -20.93
N ILE A 336 -30.10 18.84 -20.73
CA ILE A 336 -29.31 18.14 -19.69
C ILE A 336 -27.93 17.71 -20.22
N GLN A 337 -27.74 17.62 -21.54
CA GLN A 337 -26.51 17.07 -22.12
C GLN A 337 -25.34 18.07 -22.15
N TYR A 338 -25.60 19.37 -22.02
CA TYR A 338 -24.55 20.41 -22.05
C TYR A 338 -23.82 20.60 -20.70
N ASN A 339 -24.47 20.34 -19.56
CA ASN A 339 -23.84 20.57 -18.25
C ASN A 339 -22.90 19.45 -17.77
N VAL A 340 -22.93 18.27 -18.40
CA VAL A 340 -22.06 17.14 -18.01
C VAL A 340 -20.65 17.28 -18.61
N ASN A 341 -20.47 18.07 -19.66
CA ASN A 341 -19.17 18.25 -20.31
C ASN A 341 -18.24 19.25 -19.61
N ILE A 342 -18.76 20.18 -18.80
CA ILE A 342 -17.93 21.20 -18.13
C ILE A 342 -17.24 20.62 -16.88
N LEU A 343 -17.82 19.62 -16.22
CA LEU A 343 -17.20 18.98 -15.05
C LEU A 343 -16.01 18.06 -15.40
N ASN A 344 -15.82 17.70 -16.67
CA ASN A 344 -14.74 16.81 -17.12
C ASN A 344 -13.44 17.55 -17.47
N VAL A 345 -13.41 18.88 -17.41
CA VAL A 345 -12.23 19.70 -17.73
C VAL A 345 -11.43 20.10 -16.48
N VAL A 346 -12.04 20.01 -15.29
CA VAL A 346 -11.44 20.46 -14.02
C VAL A 346 -11.47 19.35 -12.96
N VAL A 347 -10.88 18.19 -13.24
CA VAL A 347 -10.34 17.30 -12.20
C VAL A 347 -9.06 16.66 -12.70
#